data_AF-A0A3N9TJV4-F1
#
_entry.id   AF-A0A3N9TJV4-F1
#
_cell.length_a   1.000
_cell.length_b   1.000
_cell.length_c   1.000
_cell.angle_alpha   90.00
_cell.angle_beta   90.00
_cell.angle_gamma   90.00
#
_symmetry.space_group_name_H-M   'P 1'
#
loop_
_entity.id
_entity.type
_entity.pdbx_description
1 polymer ?
#
loop_
_entity_poly.entity_id
_entity_poly.type
_entity_poly.pdbx_seq_one_letter_code
_entity_poly.pdbx_strand_id
1 'polypeptide(L)' 'MDILTSPWVIIPLIMIVLIGNMVAFKYMTPKNLDAYKKKDQDLDRLIALDKKHQQELKEKNDKKGAE' A
#
# COMPACT_ATOMS: atom_id res chain seq x y z
N MET A 1 38.75 5.57 -33.27
CA MET A 1 37.34 5.13 -33.13
C MET A 1 37.13 4.70 -31.68
N ASP A 2 37.43 5.61 -30.74
CA ASP A 2 37.62 5.27 -29.32
C ASP A 2 36.62 6.00 -28.42
N ILE A 3 35.81 6.86 -29.05
CA ILE A 3 34.83 7.71 -28.37
C ILE A 3 33.57 6.91 -28.03
N LEU A 4 33.17 5.95 -28.88
CA LEU A 4 31.99 5.10 -28.66
C LEU A 4 32.25 4.00 -27.61
N THR A 5 33.47 3.50 -27.51
CA THR A 5 33.86 2.41 -26.59
C THR A 5 34.54 2.92 -25.32
N SER A 6 34.46 4.21 -25.04
CA SER A 6 34.98 4.79 -23.81
C SER A 6 34.07 4.43 -22.64
N PRO A 7 34.62 4.00 -21.48
CA PRO A 7 33.84 3.60 -20.30
C PRO A 7 32.87 4.71 -19.85
N TRP A 8 33.24 5.98 -20.06
CA TRP A 8 32.41 7.14 -19.75
C TRP A 8 31.09 7.21 -20.53
N VAL A 9 31.01 6.59 -21.71
CA VAL A 9 29.82 6.59 -22.58
C VAL A 9 29.01 5.31 -22.41
N ILE A 10 29.67 4.19 -22.15
CA ILE A 10 29.02 2.88 -21.96
C ILE A 10 28.19 2.83 -20.66
N ILE A 11 28.74 3.37 -19.55
CA ILE A 11 28.07 3.36 -18.24
C ILE A 11 26.69 4.04 -18.27
N PRO A 12 26.54 5.29 -18.77
CA PRO A 12 25.23 5.93 -18.84
C PRO A 12 24.30 5.22 -19.82
N LEU A 13 24.81 4.64 -20.91
CA LEU A 13 24.01 3.89 -21.87
C LEU A 13 23.32 2.67 -21.22
N ILE A 14 24.08 1.91 -20.41
CA ILE A 14 23.56 0.76 -19.67
C ILE A 14 22.54 1.22 -18.62
N MET A 15 22.82 2.32 -17.90
CA MET A 15 21.87 2.91 -16.95
C MET A 15 20.56 3.32 -17.63
N ILE A 16 20.59 3.92 -18.82
CA ILE A 16 19.38 4.30 -19.57
C ILE A 16 18.56 3.07 -19.97
N VAL A 17 19.21 1.97 -20.39
CA VAL A 17 18.51 0.72 -20.74
C VAL A 17 17.88 0.06 -19.50
N LEU A 18 18.60 0.05 -18.37
CA LEU A 18 18.09 -0.50 -17.10
C LEU A 18 16.94 0.34 -16.53
N ILE A 19 17.10 1.67 -16.47
CA ILE A 19 16.08 2.60 -15.97
C ILE A 19 14.92 2.67 -16.96
N GLY A 20 15.15 2.63 -18.27
CA GLY A 20 14.09 2.59 -19.29
C GLY A 20 13.17 1.38 -19.11
N ASN A 21 13.71 0.24 -18.70
CA ASN A 21 12.92 -0.95 -18.36
C ASN A 21 12.26 -0.86 -16.97
N MET A 22 12.90 -0.19 -16.01
CA MET A 22 12.39 0.00 -14.64
C MET A 22 11.39 1.16 -14.52
N VAL A 23 11.36 2.10 -15.46
CA VAL A 23 10.36 3.17 -15.51
C VAL A 23 8.98 2.55 -15.71
N ALA A 24 8.84 1.46 -16.48
CA ALA A 24 7.62 0.67 -16.48
C ALA A 24 7.28 0.15 -15.07
N PHE A 25 8.26 -0.32 -14.29
CA PHE A 25 8.04 -0.79 -12.91
C PHE A 25 7.59 0.31 -11.94
N LYS A 26 8.06 1.55 -12.11
CA LYS A 26 7.64 2.72 -11.30
C LYS A 26 6.27 3.27 -11.75
N TYR A 27 5.99 3.31 -13.04
CA TYR A 27 4.66 3.65 -13.57
C TYR A 27 3.63 2.52 -13.32
N MET A 28 4.12 1.30 -13.08
CA MET A 28 3.37 0.14 -12.60
C MET A 28 3.52 -0.03 -11.07
N THR A 29 4.02 0.99 -10.35
CA THR A 29 3.68 1.15 -8.93
C THR A 29 2.23 1.55 -8.93
N PRO A 30 1.31 0.64 -8.62
CA PRO A 30 -0.04 0.87 -9.03
C PRO A 30 -0.60 1.93 -8.06
N LYS A 31 -1.43 2.83 -8.58
CA LYS A 31 -2.23 3.77 -7.77
C LYS A 31 -3.09 3.06 -6.71
N ASN A 32 -3.10 1.72 -6.74
CA ASN A 32 -3.68 0.85 -5.72
C ASN A 32 -2.89 0.84 -4.40
N LEU A 33 -1.67 1.38 -4.28
CA LEU A 33 -1.03 1.50 -2.96
C LEU A 33 -1.83 2.44 -2.04
N ASP A 34 -2.33 3.53 -2.59
CA ASP A 34 -3.26 4.43 -1.89
C ASP A 34 -4.62 3.76 -1.64
N ALA A 35 -5.12 2.97 -2.59
CA ALA A 35 -6.37 2.22 -2.41
C ALA A 35 -6.23 1.11 -1.35
N TYR A 36 -5.05 0.49 -1.23
CA TYR A 36 -4.74 -0.53 -0.23
C TYR A 36 -4.69 0.09 1.16
N LYS A 37 -4.05 1.27 1.30
CA LYS A 37 -4.09 2.06 2.54
C LYS A 37 -5.51 2.42 2.96
N LYS A 38 -6.37 2.83 2.02
CA LYS A 38 -7.78 3.14 2.31
C LYS A 38 -8.56 1.90 2.76
N LYS A 39 -8.29 0.74 2.15
CA LYS A 39 -8.99 -0.52 2.45
C LYS A 39 -8.63 -1.06 3.84
N ASP A 40 -7.37 -0.92 4.24
CA ASP A 40 -6.90 -1.26 5.59
C ASP A 40 -7.56 -0.37 6.66
N GLN A 41 -7.66 0.94 6.41
CA GLN A 41 -8.34 1.86 7.34
C GLN A 41 -9.84 1.58 7.51
N ASP A 42 -10.53 1.17 6.44
CA ASP A 42 -11.96 0.85 6.50
C ASP A 42 -12.21 -0.45 7.28
N LEU A 43 -11.34 -1.45 7.13
CA LEU A 43 -11.42 -2.71 7.85
C LEU A 43 -11.21 -2.53 9.37
N ASP A 44 -10.22 -1.72 9.75
CA ASP A 44 -9.95 -1.39 11.16
C ASP A 44 -11.12 -0.63 11.80
N ARG A 45 -11.73 0.29 11.04
CA ARG A 45 -12.95 1.00 11.44
C ARG A 45 -14.14 0.07 11.65
N LEU A 46 -14.34 -0.89 10.76
CA LEU A 46 -15.43 -1.87 10.86
C LEU A 46 -15.27 -2.74 12.11
N ILE A 47 -14.05 -3.21 12.38
CA ILE A 47 -13.72 -4.00 13.58
C ILE A 47 -13.98 -3.19 14.85
N ALA A 48 -13.57 -1.93 14.88
CA ALA A 48 -13.81 -1.06 16.03
C ALA A 48 -15.29 -0.79 16.26
N LEU A 49 -16.09 -0.66 15.18
CA LEU A 49 -17.53 -0.44 15.26
C LEU A 49 -18.26 -1.68 15.80
N ASP A 50 -17.92 -2.87 15.29
CA ASP A 50 -18.51 -4.14 15.72
C ASP A 50 -18.22 -4.39 17.21
N LYS A 51 -16.98 -4.17 17.63
CA LYS A 51 -16.58 -4.35 19.03
C LYS A 51 -17.36 -3.43 19.98
N LYS A 52 -17.64 -2.19 19.58
CA LYS A 52 -18.49 -1.26 20.35
C LYS A 52 -19.95 -1.75 20.41
N HIS A 53 -20.49 -2.21 19.29
CA HIS A 53 -21.86 -2.71 19.23
C HIS A 53 -22.04 -3.94 20.12
N GLN A 54 -21.08 -4.87 20.10
CA GLN A 54 -21.05 -6.05 20.95
C GLN A 54 -20.95 -5.68 22.44
N GLN A 55 -20.15 -4.68 22.81
CA GLN A 55 -20.08 -4.19 24.19
C GLN A 55 -21.42 -3.57 24.65
N GLU A 56 -22.06 -2.74 23.82
CA GLU A 56 -23.36 -2.14 24.16
C GLU A 56 -24.45 -3.20 24.34
N LEU A 57 -24.47 -4.23 23.49
CA LEU A 57 -25.40 -5.35 23.60
C LEU A 57 -25.14 -6.18 24.86
N LYS A 58 -23.87 -6.35 25.26
CA LYS A 58 -23.51 -7.02 26.52
C LYS A 58 -23.97 -6.22 27.73
N GLU A 59 -23.73 -4.91 27.74
CA GLU A 59 -24.13 -4.04 28.85
C GLU A 59 -25.65 -3.95 29.00
N LYS A 60 -26.39 -3.93 27.88
CA LYS A 60 -27.86 -4.01 27.90
C LYS A 60 -28.39 -5.34 28.40
N ASN A 61 -27.75 -6.47 28.05
CA ASN A 61 -28.17 -7.79 28.55
C ASN A 61 -27.86 -7.96 30.04
N ASP A 62 -26.73 -7.43 30.53
CA ASP A 62 -26.34 -7.45 31.93
C ASP A 62 -27.32 -6.65 32.81
N LYS A 63 -27.69 -5.44 32.36
CA LYS A 63 -28.70 -4.60 33.05
C LYS A 63 -30.08 -5.24 33.08
N LYS A 64 -30.49 -5.94 32.01
CA LYS A 64 -31.81 -6.58 31.90
C LYS A 64 -31.93 -7.92 32.63
N GLY A 65 -30.80 -8.51 33.04
CA GLY A 65 -30.76 -9.71 33.88
C GLY A 65 -30.64 -9.43 35.38
N ALA A 66 -30.48 -8.17 35.77
CA ALA A 66 -30.40 -7.71 37.16
C ALA A 66 -31.70 -7.08 37.68
N GLU A 67 -32.72 -6.93 36.83
CA GLU A 67 -34.11 -6.59 37.16
C GLU A 67 -34.97 -7.86 37.26
#